data_AF-A0A9E4MMJ3-F1
#
_entry.id   AF-A0A9E4MMJ3-F1
#
_cell.length_a   1.000
_cell.length_b   1.000
_cell.length_c   1.000
_cell.angle_alpha   90.00
_cell.angle_beta   90.00
_cell.angle_gamma   90.00
#
_symmetry.space_group_name_H-M   'P 1'
#
loop_
_entity.id
_entity.type
_entity.pdbx_description
1 polymer ?
#
loop_
_entity_poly.entity_id
_entity_poly.type
_entity_poly.pdbx_seq_one_letter_code
_entity_poly.pdbx_strand_id
1 'polypeptide(L)'
;MARNDALPVRLGQPLRLAWNAPSLPHLSRIQIRLDIAHHGGNKTGEILCDVDDTGTFDVPAPLIDALINLGLAGAPSVIVSRTSSVPLPSHPSVGFVVSSRVERAVDTGVITCFDNAACPEDQICDRQRIICINK
;
A
#
# COMPACT_ATOMS: atom_id res chain seq x y z
N MET A 1 5.11 11.10 12.44
CA MET A 1 3.97 11.47 11.58
C MET A 1 2.71 11.29 12.40
N ALA A 2 1.87 12.31 12.51
CA ALA A 2 0.64 12.24 13.31
C ALA A 2 -0.32 11.21 12.71
N ARG A 3 -1.16 10.58 13.53
CA ARG A 3 -2.19 9.60 13.09
C ARG A 3 -3.15 10.12 12.01
N ASN A 4 -3.21 11.43 11.77
CA ASN A 4 -4.14 12.07 10.83
C ASN A 4 -3.78 11.98 9.34
N ASP A 5 -2.61 11.47 8.97
CA ASP A 5 -2.17 11.41 7.55
C ASP A 5 -2.25 9.99 6.95
N ALA A 6 -2.63 8.98 7.73
CA ALA A 6 -2.74 7.61 7.26
C ALA A 6 -3.99 7.40 6.41
N LEU A 7 -3.88 6.65 5.32
CA LEU A 7 -5.02 6.36 4.45
C LEU A 7 -5.86 5.23 5.04
N PRO A 8 -7.19 5.39 5.20
CA PRO A 8 -8.03 4.36 5.80
C PRO A 8 -8.18 3.16 4.86
N VAL A 9 -7.96 1.97 5.39
CA VAL A 9 -8.23 0.68 4.74
C VAL A 9 -9.23 -0.08 5.61
N ARG A 10 -10.40 -0.39 5.05
CA ARG A 10 -11.56 -0.94 5.77
C ARG A 10 -12.30 -1.95 4.91
N LEU A 11 -12.96 -2.91 5.55
CA LEU A 11 -13.85 -3.85 4.89
C LEU A 11 -15.01 -3.13 4.20
N GLY A 12 -15.38 -3.61 3.02
CA GLY A 12 -16.47 -3.09 2.18
C GLY A 12 -16.19 -1.73 1.56
N GLN A 13 -14.98 -1.18 1.71
CA GLN A 13 -14.62 0.15 1.21
C GLN A 13 -13.47 0.06 0.19
N PRO A 14 -13.60 0.74 -0.97
CA PRO A 14 -12.46 0.89 -1.85
C PRO A 14 -11.42 1.82 -1.21
N LEU A 15 -10.14 1.56 -1.48
CA LEU A 15 -9.07 2.51 -1.14
C LEU A 15 -8.93 3.53 -2.27
N ARG A 16 -9.45 4.73 -2.05
CA ARG A 16 -9.32 5.86 -2.99
C ARG A 16 -7.92 6.45 -2.90
N LEU A 17 -7.23 6.47 -4.04
CA LEU A 17 -5.94 7.13 -4.22
C LEU A 17 -6.10 8.28 -5.22
N ALA A 18 -5.43 9.39 -4.93
CA ALA A 18 -5.45 10.58 -5.77
C ALA A 18 -4.06 11.23 -5.83
N TRP A 19 -3.73 11.77 -6.99
CA TRP A 19 -2.48 12.45 -7.30
C TRP A 19 -2.69 13.40 -8.49
N ASN A 20 -1.70 14.25 -8.77
CA ASN A 20 -1.78 15.15 -9.92
C ASN A 20 -1.59 14.35 -11.21
N ALA A 21 -2.61 14.32 -12.08
CA ALA A 21 -2.52 13.72 -13.41
C ALA A 21 -1.38 14.35 -14.24
N PRO A 22 -0.78 13.61 -15.19
CA PRO A 22 0.20 14.15 -16.11
C PRO A 22 -0.46 15.17 -17.04
N SER A 23 0.30 16.16 -17.50
CA SER A 23 -0.18 17.14 -18.49
C SER A 23 -0.41 16.53 -19.87
N LEU A 24 0.21 15.39 -20.16
CA LEU A 24 0.08 14.65 -21.40
C LEU A 24 -0.45 13.24 -21.07
N PRO A 25 -1.59 12.83 -21.65
CA PRO A 25 -2.18 11.53 -21.38
C PRO A 25 -1.29 10.39 -21.92
N HIS A 26 -1.38 9.21 -21.30
CA HIS A 26 -0.70 7.97 -21.71
C HIS A 26 0.84 7.98 -21.68
N LEU A 27 1.50 9.03 -21.16
CA LEU A 27 2.97 9.05 -21.02
C LEU A 27 3.49 8.28 -19.81
N SER A 28 2.63 7.97 -18.85
CA SER A 28 3.00 7.31 -17.61
C SER A 28 1.99 6.24 -17.21
N ARG A 29 2.50 5.27 -16.46
CA ARG A 29 1.74 4.25 -15.75
C ARG A 29 1.93 4.41 -14.26
N ILE A 30 0.92 4.00 -13.51
CA ILE A 30 0.93 4.04 -12.05
C ILE A 30 0.90 2.60 -11.54
N GLN A 31 1.92 2.25 -10.76
CA GLN A 31 2.01 0.99 -10.06
C GLN A 31 1.67 1.22 -8.60
N ILE A 32 0.68 0.50 -8.08
CA ILE A 32 0.25 0.58 -6.69
C ILE A 32 0.55 -0.76 -6.04
N ARG A 33 1.24 -0.72 -4.91
CA ARG A 33 1.50 -1.88 -4.05
C ARG A 33 0.95 -1.61 -2.67
N LEU A 34 -0.10 -2.33 -2.28
CA LEU A 34 -0.67 -2.28 -0.94
C LEU A 34 -0.24 -3.52 -0.17
N ASP A 35 0.46 -3.30 0.95
CA ASP A 35 0.95 -4.36 1.83
C ASP A 35 0.49 -4.07 3.26
N ILE A 36 -0.43 -4.90 3.76
CA ILE A 36 -1.01 -4.75 5.10
C ILE A 36 -0.84 -5.99 5.99
N ALA A 37 -0.19 -7.04 5.46
CA ALA A 37 -0.04 -8.33 6.10
C ALA A 37 1.43 -8.76 6.23
N HIS A 38 2.34 -7.79 6.13
CA HIS A 38 3.78 -8.00 6.25
C HIS A 38 4.19 -8.12 7.71
N HIS A 39 4.58 -9.31 8.18
CA HIS A 39 5.54 -9.64 9.25
C HIS A 39 5.22 -11.06 9.79
N GLY A 40 6.25 -11.85 10.12
CA GLY A 40 6.08 -13.16 10.80
C GLY A 40 6.29 -14.44 9.97
N GLY A 41 6.88 -14.34 8.77
CA GLY A 41 7.47 -15.50 8.08
C GLY A 41 6.70 -16.07 6.88
N ASN A 42 5.40 -15.76 6.75
CA ASN A 42 4.60 -16.13 5.58
C ASN A 42 3.99 -14.85 5.00
N LYS A 43 4.43 -14.43 3.80
CA LYS A 43 3.73 -13.39 3.05
C LYS A 43 2.33 -13.91 2.75
N THR A 44 1.31 -13.43 3.46
CA THR A 44 -0.05 -13.93 3.26
C THR A 44 -0.72 -13.29 2.05
N GLY A 45 -0.40 -12.04 1.68
CA GLY A 45 -0.81 -11.44 0.42
C GLY A 45 -0.38 -9.98 0.25
N GLU A 46 -0.38 -9.51 -0.99
CA GLU A 46 -0.25 -8.09 -1.36
C GLU A 46 -1.15 -7.80 -2.56
N ILE A 47 -1.62 -6.56 -2.70
CA ILE A 47 -2.30 -6.11 -3.91
C ILE A 47 -1.32 -5.34 -4.78
N LEU A 48 -1.21 -5.75 -6.04
CA LEU A 48 -0.47 -5.05 -7.08
C LEU A 48 -1.44 -4.58 -8.16
N CYS A 49 -1.43 -3.28 -8.44
CA CYS A 49 -2.19 -2.71 -9.56
C CYS A 49 -1.23 -2.02 -10.53
N ASP A 50 -1.49 -2.18 -11.82
CA ASP A 50 -0.84 -1.41 -12.90
C ASP A 50 -1.96 -0.71 -13.69
N VAL A 51 -2.01 0.61 -13.58
CA VAL A 51 -3.16 1.41 -14.02
C VAL A 51 -2.71 2.60 -14.86
N ASP A 52 -3.62 3.11 -15.69
CA ASP A 52 -3.39 4.34 -16.42
C ASP A 52 -3.22 5.53 -15.47
N ASP A 53 -2.28 6.42 -15.81
CA ASP A 53 -2.03 7.62 -15.04
C ASP A 53 -3.08 8.70 -15.31
N THR A 54 -4.25 8.54 -14.69
CA THR A 54 -5.41 9.43 -14.82
C THR A 54 -5.54 10.44 -13.67
N GLY A 55 -4.62 10.39 -12.70
CA GLY A 55 -4.67 11.21 -11.48
C GLY A 55 -5.42 10.56 -10.32
N THR A 56 -6.19 9.49 -10.54
CA THR A 56 -6.92 8.81 -9.46
C THR A 56 -7.09 7.33 -9.73
N PHE A 57 -7.21 6.54 -8.67
CA PHE A 57 -7.60 5.13 -8.78
C PHE A 57 -8.28 4.66 -7.50
N ASP A 58 -9.26 3.78 -7.64
CA ASP A 58 -9.88 3.06 -6.52
C ASP A 58 -9.38 1.62 -6.52
N VAL A 59 -8.64 1.24 -5.49
CA VAL A 59 -8.39 -0.20 -5.26
C VAL A 59 -9.72 -0.82 -4.89
N PRO A 60 -10.26 -1.79 -5.67
CA PRO A 60 -11.61 -2.30 -5.47
C PRO A 60 -11.83 -2.89 -4.08
N ALA A 61 -12.98 -2.59 -3.47
CA ALA A 61 -13.36 -3.13 -2.16
C ALA A 61 -13.23 -4.67 -2.06
N PRO A 62 -13.61 -5.49 -3.07
CA PRO A 62 -13.43 -6.94 -2.97
C PRO A 62 -11.97 -7.40 -2.83
N LEU A 63 -11.02 -6.66 -3.41
CA LEU A 63 -9.59 -6.96 -3.25
C LEU A 63 -9.11 -6.54 -1.86
N ILE A 64 -9.55 -5.37 -1.38
CA ILE A 64 -9.27 -4.91 -0.02
C ILE A 64 -9.78 -5.92 1.00
N ASP A 65 -11.01 -6.40 0.82
CA ASP A 65 -11.63 -7.40 1.70
C ASP A 65 -10.83 -8.71 1.70
N ALA A 66 -10.48 -9.20 0.51
CA ALA A 66 -9.65 -10.39 0.37
C ALA A 66 -8.30 -10.22 1.08
N LEU A 67 -7.64 -9.07 0.94
CA LEU A 67 -6.35 -8.80 1.58
C LEU A 67 -6.47 -8.72 3.11
N ILE A 68 -7.50 -8.05 3.64
CA ILE A 68 -7.77 -7.99 5.08
C ILE A 68 -8.04 -9.40 5.63
N ASN A 69 -8.80 -10.21 4.90
CA ASN A 69 -9.13 -11.58 5.29
C ASN A 69 -7.91 -12.54 5.30
N LEU A 70 -6.84 -12.20 4.58
CA LEU A 70 -5.55 -12.90 4.66
C LEU A 70 -4.76 -12.57 5.94
N GLY A 71 -5.15 -11.53 6.65
CA GLY A 71 -4.57 -11.10 7.91
C GLY A 71 -4.07 -9.67 7.89
N LEU A 72 -3.75 -9.16 9.08
CA LEU A 72 -3.20 -7.83 9.29
C LEU A 72 -1.87 -7.92 10.05
N ALA A 73 -0.99 -6.97 9.75
CA ALA A 73 0.27 -6.78 10.43
C ALA A 73 0.53 -5.29 10.72
N GLY A 74 1.51 -5.05 11.58
CA GLY A 74 1.96 -3.73 11.98
C GLY A 74 2.70 -2.99 10.87
N ALA A 75 2.74 -1.67 10.98
CA ALA A 75 3.34 -0.76 9.99
C ALA A 75 2.86 -0.96 8.53
N PRO A 76 1.55 -1.13 8.28
CA PRO A 76 1.05 -1.36 6.94
C PRO A 76 1.24 -0.11 6.06
N SER A 77 1.53 -0.31 4.77
CA SER A 77 1.78 0.80 3.85
C SER A 77 1.24 0.57 2.44
N VAL A 78 1.04 1.67 1.73
CA VAL A 78 0.83 1.70 0.29
C VAL A 78 1.99 2.42 -0.37
N ILE A 79 2.54 1.80 -1.40
CA ILE A 79 3.59 2.34 -2.24
C ILE A 79 2.98 2.63 -3.60
N VAL A 80 3.14 3.88 -4.06
CA VAL A 80 2.73 4.29 -5.40
C VAL A 80 3.98 4.69 -6.16
N SER A 81 4.20 4.03 -7.30
CA SER A 81 5.28 4.35 -8.22
C SER A 81 4.69 4.87 -9.52
N ARG A 82 5.16 6.01 -10.00
CA ARG A 82 4.86 6.52 -11.34
C ARG A 82 6.04 6.23 -12.24
N THR A 83 5.78 5.67 -13.42
CA THR A 83 6.83 5.35 -14.39
C THR A 83 6.45 5.84 -15.78
N SER A 84 7.40 6.49 -16.45
CA SER A 84 7.33 6.83 -17.87
C SER A 84 8.47 6.13 -18.60
N SER A 85 8.20 5.54 -19.76
CA SER A 85 9.21 4.91 -20.59
C SER A 85 9.16 5.42 -22.02
N VAL A 86 10.33 5.56 -22.63
CA VAL A 86 10.48 5.87 -24.06
C VAL A 86 11.47 4.91 -24.69
N PRO A 87 11.15 4.26 -25.83
CA PRO A 87 12.09 3.40 -26.51
C PRO A 87 13.26 4.22 -27.09
N LEU A 88 14.47 3.67 -27.08
CA LEU A 88 15.62 4.29 -27.72
C LEU A 88 15.54 4.06 -29.25
N PRO A 89 15.61 5.12 -30.09
CA PRO A 89 15.44 4.98 -31.54
C PRO A 89 16.40 3.99 -32.20
N SER A 90 17.65 3.92 -31.73
CA SER A 90 18.67 3.01 -32.27
C SER A 90 18.59 1.58 -31.73
N HIS A 91 17.88 1.36 -30.63
CA HIS A 91 17.72 0.05 -29.99
C HIS A 91 16.31 -0.08 -29.39
N PRO A 92 15.29 -0.41 -30.21
CA PRO A 92 13.89 -0.43 -29.76
C PRO A 92 13.59 -1.41 -28.62
N SER A 93 14.47 -2.40 -28.40
CA SER A 93 14.40 -3.34 -27.27
C SER A 93 14.88 -2.76 -25.95
N VAL A 94 15.42 -1.54 -25.95
CA VAL A 94 15.93 -0.82 -24.76
C VAL A 94 15.13 0.47 -24.61
N GLY A 95 14.57 0.68 -23.42
CA GLY A 95 13.85 1.91 -23.07
C GLY A 95 14.62 2.74 -22.05
N PHE A 96 14.54 4.07 -22.17
CA PHE A 96 14.84 4.97 -21.08
C PHE A 96 13.63 5.07 -20.16
N VAL A 97 13.83 4.92 -18.86
CA VAL A 97 12.77 4.90 -17.86
C VAL A 97 13.03 5.96 -16.81
N VAL A 98 12.03 6.83 -16.59
CA VAL A 98 12.00 7.74 -15.44
C VAL A 98 10.95 7.21 -14.47
N SER A 99 11.31 7.08 -13.21
CA SER A 99 10.40 6.64 -12.17
C SER A 99 10.46 7.53 -10.94
N SER A 100 9.32 7.64 -10.25
CA SER A 100 9.21 8.24 -8.92
C SER A 100 8.40 7.32 -8.01
N ARG A 101 8.68 7.37 -6.71
CA ARG A 101 8.03 6.51 -5.71
C ARG A 101 7.64 7.33 -4.49
N VAL A 102 6.45 7.08 -3.97
CA VAL A 102 5.95 7.59 -2.69
C VAL A 102 5.43 6.42 -1.87
N GLU A 103 5.73 6.42 -0.58
CA GLU A 103 5.19 5.47 0.38
C GLU A 103 4.38 6.21 1.45
N ARG A 104 3.22 5.66 1.78
CA ARG A 104 2.31 6.21 2.78
C ARG A 104 1.86 5.11 3.72
N ALA A 105 1.85 5.42 5.01
CA ALA A 105 1.21 4.55 5.99
C ALA A 105 -0.29 4.45 5.68
N VAL A 106 -0.85 3.26 5.90
CA VAL A 106 -2.29 3.06 5.91
C VAL A 106 -2.76 2.77 7.33
N ASP A 107 -4.01 3.07 7.62
CA ASP A 107 -4.65 2.70 8.87
C ASP A 107 -5.58 1.52 8.59
N THR A 108 -5.34 0.38 9.22
CA THR A 108 -6.17 -0.83 9.12
C THR A 108 -7.03 -1.07 10.37
N GLY A 109 -6.99 -0.15 11.33
CA GLY A 109 -7.70 -0.25 12.61
C GLY A 109 -6.95 -1.02 13.71
N VAL A 110 -5.81 -1.64 13.40
CA VAL A 110 -4.96 -2.31 14.40
C VAL A 110 -3.88 -1.36 14.94
N ILE A 111 -3.46 -1.59 16.17
CA ILE A 111 -2.37 -0.83 16.80
C ILE A 111 -1.06 -1.54 16.51
N THR A 112 -0.13 -0.86 15.84
CA THR A 112 1.25 -1.35 15.67
C THR A 112 2.01 -1.26 16.99
N CYS A 113 2.75 -2.32 17.37
CA CYS A 113 3.51 -2.38 18.62
C CYS A 113 4.87 -3.06 18.42
N PHE A 114 5.88 -2.65 19.20
CA PHE A 114 7.18 -3.32 19.26
C PHE A 114 7.46 -3.98 20.62
N ASP A 115 6.65 -3.64 21.62
CA ASP A 115 6.63 -4.20 22.96
C ASP A 115 5.22 -4.05 23.56
N ASN A 116 5.01 -4.60 24.76
CA ASN A 116 3.72 -4.53 25.44
C ASN A 116 3.39 -3.12 25.97
N ALA A 117 4.35 -2.22 26.10
CA ALA A 117 4.11 -0.87 26.61
C ALA A 117 3.38 0.01 25.58
N ALA A 118 3.44 -0.37 24.29
CA ALA A 118 2.67 0.27 23.22
C ALA A 118 1.20 -0.19 23.14
N CYS A 119 0.81 -1.23 23.89
CA CYS A 119 -0.53 -1.81 23.83
C CYS A 119 -1.42 -1.35 25.01
N PRO A 120 -2.75 -1.31 24.80
CA PRO A 120 -3.72 -1.18 25.89
C PRO A 120 -3.52 -2.21 27.00
N GLU A 121 -3.98 -1.92 28.22
CA GLU A 121 -3.76 -2.76 29.41
C GLU A 121 -4.30 -4.19 29.26
N ASP A 122 -5.36 -4.40 28.48
CA ASP A 122 -6.00 -5.68 28.20
C ASP A 122 -5.40 -6.42 26.99
N GLN A 123 -4.38 -5.84 26.35
CA GLN A 123 -3.74 -6.38 25.15
C GLN A 123 -2.26 -6.73 25.40
N ILE A 124 -1.72 -7.56 24.51
CA ILE A 124 -0.29 -7.90 24.42
C ILE A 124 0.20 -7.70 22.99
N CYS A 125 1.50 -7.46 22.84
CA CYS A 125 2.09 -7.32 21.53
C CYS A 125 2.38 -8.69 20.90
N ASP A 126 1.69 -9.03 19.81
CA ASP A 126 2.07 -10.17 18.96
C ASP A 126 3.35 -9.81 18.21
N ARG A 127 4.48 -10.36 18.64
CA ARG A 127 5.79 -10.06 18.04
C ARG A 127 5.96 -10.59 16.63
N GLN A 128 5.15 -11.55 16.19
CA GLN A 128 5.21 -12.03 14.81
C GLN A 128 4.51 -11.05 13.87
N ARG A 129 3.36 -10.53 14.29
CA ARG A 129 2.54 -9.61 13.48
C ARG A 129 2.79 -8.14 13.76
N ILE A 130 3.48 -7.80 14.84
CA ILE A 130 3.78 -6.42 15.27
C ILE A 130 2.47 -5.64 15.53
N ILE A 131 1.45 -6.31 16.07
CA ILE A 131 0.15 -5.71 16.41
C ILE A 131 -0.27 -6.07 17.83
N CYS A 132 -1.03 -5.17 18.47
CA CYS A 132 -1.67 -5.48 19.74
C CYS A 132 -2.85 -6.42 19.52
N ILE A 133 -2.92 -7.48 20.32
CA ILE A 133 -4.01 -8.46 20.35
C ILE A 133 -4.52 -8.61 21.77
N ASN A 134 -5.79 -9.03 21.93
CA ASN A 134 -6.33 -9.34 23.25
C ASN A 134 -5.54 -10.48 23.90
N LYS A 135 -5.38 -10.38 25.23
CA LYS A 135 -4.79 -11.44 26.07
C LYS A 135 -5.58 -12.74 26.03
#